data_AF-A0A354Z5S1-F1
#
_entry.id   AF-A0A354Z5S1-F1
#
_cell.length_a   1.000
_cell.length_b   1.000
_cell.length_c   1.000
_cell.angle_alpha   90.00
_cell.angle_beta   90.00
_cell.angle_gamma   90.00
#
_symmetry.space_group_name_H-M   'P 1'
#
loop_
_entity.id
_entity.type
_entity.pdbx_description
1 polymer ?
#
loop_
_entity_poly.entity_id
_entity_poly.type
_entity_poly.pdbx_seq_one_letter_code
_entity_poly.pdbx_strand_id
1 'polypeptide(L)'
;AWWVPALGWKQDAIPGVINEAWTSIREPGTYRGQCAELCGKDHGFMPVVVQAVPKAEFESWLAARKSGDAAAAARIASVAATAGDEG
;
A
#
# COMPACT_ATOMS: atom_id res chain seq x y z
N ALA A 1 11.20 9.64 0.04
CA ALA A 1 11.47 8.25 -0.37
C ALA A 1 10.32 7.35 0.03
N TRP A 2 10.03 6.33 -0.76
CA TRP A 2 9.00 5.34 -0.45
C TRP A 2 9.61 4.23 0.43
N TRP A 3 9.06 4.04 1.63
CA TRP A 3 9.59 3.07 2.58
C TRP A 3 8.48 2.41 3.38
N VAL A 4 8.47 1.09 3.35
CA VAL A 4 7.63 0.22 4.19
C VAL A 4 8.59 -0.79 4.85
N PRO A 5 8.94 -0.65 6.14
CA PRO A 5 10.03 -1.40 6.77
C PRO A 5 9.92 -2.92 6.61
N ALA A 6 8.70 -3.46 6.72
CA ALA A 6 8.42 -4.88 6.58
C ALA A 6 8.66 -5.44 5.17
N LEU A 7 8.78 -4.59 4.14
CA LEU A 7 9.10 -5.00 2.77
C LEU A 7 10.61 -5.12 2.52
N GLY A 8 11.45 -4.71 3.48
CA GLY A 8 12.90 -4.94 3.47
C GLY A 8 13.73 -3.96 2.64
N TRP A 9 13.11 -2.99 1.97
CA TRP A 9 13.82 -2.00 1.16
C TRP A 9 13.18 -0.60 1.28
N LYS A 10 13.98 0.42 0.99
CA LYS A 10 13.60 1.83 0.81
C LYS A 10 14.04 2.23 -0.60
N GLN A 11 13.19 2.96 -1.32
CA GLN A 11 13.56 3.52 -2.63
C GLN A 11 13.26 5.01 -2.72
N ASP A 12 14.24 5.77 -3.18
CA ASP A 12 14.07 7.22 -3.36
C ASP A 12 13.23 7.53 -4.61
N ALA A 13 12.34 8.51 -4.47
CA ALA A 13 11.56 9.07 -5.56
C ALA A 13 12.27 10.34 -6.05
N ILE A 14 13.20 10.15 -6.99
CA ILE A 14 14.05 11.22 -7.53
C ILE A 14 13.44 11.73 -8.85
N PRO A 15 13.12 13.03 -8.98
CA PRO A 15 12.57 13.57 -10.22
C PRO A 15 13.48 13.25 -11.42
N GLY A 16 12.90 12.68 -12.48
CA GLY A 16 13.63 12.31 -13.71
C GLY A 16 14.33 10.94 -13.67
N VAL A 17 14.28 10.21 -12.56
CA VAL A 17 14.84 8.85 -12.44
C VAL A 17 13.73 7.85 -12.12
N ILE A 18 13.64 6.78 -12.91
CA ILE A 18 12.77 5.64 -12.60
C ILE A 18 13.60 4.61 -11.85
N ASN A 19 13.23 4.39 -10.59
CA ASN A 19 13.81 3.34 -9.76
C ASN A 19 12.81 2.20 -9.61
N GLU A 20 13.32 0.98 -9.47
CA GLU A 20 12.52 -0.22 -9.29
C GLU A 20 12.96 -0.97 -8.03
N ALA A 21 11.98 -1.47 -7.28
CA ALA A 21 12.19 -2.37 -6.17
C ALA A 21 11.02 -3.35 -6.10
N TRP A 22 11.26 -4.57 -5.62
CA TRP A 22 10.27 -5.64 -5.62
C TRP A 22 10.20 -6.32 -4.26
N THR A 23 9.05 -6.88 -3.95
CA THR A 23 8.85 -7.73 -2.77
C THR A 23 7.77 -8.76 -3.07
N SER A 24 7.79 -9.87 -2.33
CA SER A 24 6.77 -10.90 -2.39
C SER A 24 6.19 -11.06 -0.98
N ILE A 25 4.91 -10.70 -0.82
CA ILE A 25 4.21 -10.78 0.45
C ILE A 25 3.50 -12.13 0.52
N ARG A 26 3.88 -12.97 1.47
CA ARG A 26 3.33 -14.32 1.64
C ARG A 26 2.12 -14.35 2.58
N GLU A 27 2.13 -13.48 3.56
CA GLU A 27 1.09 -13.39 4.58
C GLU A 27 0.19 -12.18 4.30
N PRO A 28 -1.14 -12.37 4.15
CA PRO A 28 -2.08 -11.25 4.12
C PRO A 28 -1.94 -10.36 5.35
N GLY A 29 -2.21 -9.07 5.19
CA GLY A 29 -2.12 -8.12 6.30
C GLY A 29 -1.92 -6.68 5.86
N THR A 30 -1.83 -5.80 6.86
CA THR A 30 -1.59 -4.37 6.68
C THR A 30 -0.13 -4.03 6.99
N TYR A 31 0.57 -3.49 6.00
CA TYR A 31 1.97 -3.10 6.09
C TYR A 31 2.07 -1.58 6.02
N ARG A 32 2.59 -0.96 7.09
CA ARG A 32 2.65 0.49 7.23
C ARG A 32 4.05 1.01 6.93
N GLY A 33 4.10 2.16 6.28
CA GLY A 33 5.31 2.86 5.90
C GLY A 33 5.17 4.36 6.05
N GLN A 34 6.26 5.08 5.79
CA GLN A 34 6.35 6.54 5.88
C GLN A 34 7.28 7.08 4.80
N CYS A 35 7.15 8.36 4.47
CA CYS A 35 8.19 9.03 3.70
C CYS A 35 9.52 9.00 4.46
N ALA A 36 10.58 8.49 3.82
CA ALA A 36 11.89 8.34 4.45
C ALA A 36 12.96 9.29 3.88
N GLU A 37 12.57 10.37 3.21
CA GLU A 37 13.48 11.42 2.72
C GLU A 37 12.90 12.77 3.09
N LEU A 38 13.71 13.64 3.70
CA LEU A 38 13.23 14.96 4.14
C LEU A 38 12.79 15.78 2.93
N CYS A 39 11.49 16.02 2.81
CA CYS A 39 10.88 16.62 1.62
C CYS A 39 10.09 17.92 1.88
N GLY A 40 10.32 18.55 3.04
CA GLY A 40 9.72 19.84 3.41
C GLY A 40 8.83 19.78 4.65
N LYS A 41 8.02 20.84 4.85
CA LYS A 41 7.19 21.06 6.05
C LYS A 41 6.32 19.85 6.41
N ASP A 42 5.71 19.23 5.40
CA ASP A 42 4.75 18.16 5.62
C ASP A 42 5.36 16.75 5.53
N HIS A 43 6.70 16.65 5.64
CA HIS A 43 7.42 15.38 5.56
C HIS A 43 6.85 14.29 6.49
N GLY A 44 6.40 14.66 7.69
CA GLY A 44 5.80 13.74 8.66
C GLY A 44 4.32 13.38 8.42
N PHE A 45 3.65 13.99 7.43
CA PHE A 45 2.22 13.79 7.15
C PHE A 45 1.99 13.01 5.85
N MET A 46 2.93 12.14 5.49
CA MET A 46 2.92 11.36 4.26
C MET A 46 3.05 9.85 4.53
N PRO A 47 2.05 9.21 5.17
CA PRO A 47 2.07 7.78 5.46
C PRO A 47 1.84 6.92 4.21
N VAL A 48 2.33 5.69 4.25
CA VAL A 48 2.07 4.66 3.24
C VAL A 48 1.35 3.49 3.91
N VAL A 49 0.32 2.96 3.24
CA VAL A 49 -0.37 1.74 3.64
C VAL A 49 -0.38 0.78 2.46
N VAL A 50 0.14 -0.41 2.67
CA VAL A 50 0.06 -1.53 1.73
C VAL A 50 -0.81 -2.60 2.37
N GLN A 51 -1.79 -3.07 1.61
CA GLN A 51 -2.71 -4.11 2.05
C GLN A 51 -2.53 -5.34 1.19
N ALA A 52 -2.00 -6.41 1.78
CA ALA A 52 -1.88 -7.69 1.11
C ALA A 52 -3.13 -8.52 1.41
N VAL A 53 -3.80 -8.97 0.36
CA VAL A 53 -5.07 -9.70 0.45
C VAL A 53 -4.98 -11.00 -0.34
N PRO A 54 -5.82 -12.00 -0.02
CA PRO A 54 -5.98 -13.17 -0.87
C PRO A 54 -6.33 -12.77 -2.32
N LYS A 55 -5.86 -13.56 -3.28
CA LYS A 55 -6.02 -13.29 -4.72
C LYS A 55 -7.48 -13.02 -5.13
N ALA A 56 -8.43 -13.79 -4.59
CA ALA A 56 -9.86 -13.65 -4.91
C ALA A 56 -10.44 -12.29 -4.47
N GLU A 57 -9.98 -11.76 -3.33
CA GLU A 57 -10.39 -10.43 -2.86
C GLU A 57 -9.79 -9.32 -3.74
N PHE A 58 -8.52 -9.46 -4.12
CA PHE A 58 -7.87 -8.53 -5.05
C PHE A 58 -8.58 -8.48 -6.40
N GLU A 59 -8.94 -9.63 -6.97
CA GLU A 59 -9.68 -9.71 -8.23
C GLU A 59 -11.05 -9.04 -8.14
N SER A 60 -11.77 -9.26 -7.03
CA SER A 60 -13.08 -8.63 -6.77
C SER A 60 -12.95 -7.11 -6.65
N TRP A 61 -11.94 -6.64 -5.90
CA TRP A 61 -11.62 -5.21 -5.79
C TRP A 61 -11.27 -4.60 -7.15
N LEU A 62 -10.45 -5.29 -7.94
CA LEU A 62 -10.04 -4.83 -9.26
C LEU A 62 -11.22 -4.72 -10.23
N ALA A 63 -12.14 -5.68 -10.19
CA ALA A 63 -13.37 -5.65 -11.00
C ALA A 63 -14.24 -4.43 -10.64
N ALA A 64 -14.46 -4.18 -9.34
CA ALA A 64 -15.20 -3.00 -8.87
C ALA A 64 -14.52 -1.68 -9.27
N ARG A 65 -13.19 -1.59 -9.22
CA ARG A 65 -12.47 -0.40 -9.70
C ARG A 65 -12.61 -0.19 -11.20
N LYS A 66 -12.56 -1.25 -12.00
CA LYS A 66 -12.70 -1.19 -13.46
C LYS A 66 -14.11 -0.81 -13.91
N SER A 67 -15.15 -1.19 -13.15
CA SER A 67 -16.53 -0.82 -13.44
C SER A 67 -16.88 0.62 -13.02
N GLY A 68 -15.97 1.32 -12.34
CA GLY A 68 -16.22 2.66 -11.81
C GLY A 68 -17.01 2.68 -10.49
N ASP A 69 -17.33 1.53 -9.91
CA ASP A 69 -18.00 1.43 -8.60
C ASP A 69 -16.98 1.65 -7.47
N ALA A 70 -16.64 2.92 -7.26
CA ALA A 70 -15.70 3.34 -6.22
C ALA A 70 -16.18 2.96 -4.81
N ALA A 71 -17.50 2.92 -4.57
CA ALA A 71 -18.08 2.58 -3.28
C ALA A 71 -17.94 1.08 -2.99
N ALA A 72 -18.20 0.20 -3.97
CA ALA A 72 -17.93 -1.23 -3.83
C ALA A 72 -16.43 -1.51 -3.63
N ALA A 73 -15.56 -0.87 -4.41
CA ALA A 73 -14.12 -1.03 -4.25
C ALA A 73 -13.63 -0.60 -2.85
N ALA A 74 -14.14 0.52 -2.33
CA ALA A 74 -13.80 0.98 -0.98
C ALA A 74 -14.29 0.00 0.11
N ARG A 75 -15.51 -0.54 -0.02
CA ARG A 75 -16.04 -1.55 0.91
C ARG A 75 -15.18 -2.81 0.93
N ILE A 76 -14.81 -3.34 -0.24
CA ILE A 76 -13.97 -4.53 -0.36
C ILE A 76 -12.59 -4.27 0.28
N ALA A 77 -11.98 -3.11 0.03
CA ALA A 77 -10.70 -2.72 0.65
C ALA A 77 -10.79 -2.57 2.18
N SER A 78 -11.92 -2.07 2.71
CA SER A 78 -12.09 -1.90 4.16
C SER A 78 -12.26 -3.23 4.92
N VAL A 79 -12.88 -4.25 4.32
CA VAL A 79 -13.05 -5.58 4.93
C VAL A 79 -11.71 -6.29 5.08
N ALA A 80 -10.84 -6.14 4.08
CA ALA A 80 -9.48 -6.65 4.16
C ALA A 80 -8.63 -5.94 5.23
N ALA A 81 -9.03 -4.75 5.72
CA ALA A 81 -8.21 -3.96 6.64
C ALA A 81 -8.44 -4.40 8.09
N THR A 82 -9.66 -4.85 8.37
CA THR A 82 -10.07 -5.37 9.68
C THR A 82 -9.56 -6.79 9.96
N ALA A 83 -9.13 -7.53 8.95
CA ALA A 83 -8.60 -8.88 9.12
C ALA A 83 -7.13 -8.94 9.60
N GLY A 84 -6.46 -7.79 9.76
CA GLY A 84 -5.05 -7.71 10.16
C GLY A 84 -4.75 -6.70 11.27
N ASP A 85 -5.76 -6.30 12.05
CA ASP A 85 -5.66 -5.38 13.20
C ASP A 85 -5.80 -6.17 14.52
N GLU A 86 -4.98 -7.21 14.68
CA GLU A 86 -4.71 -7.83 15.99
C GLU A 86 -3.25 -7.55 16.35
N GLY A 87 -2.99 -6.36 16.89
CA GLY A 87 -1.66 -5.92 17.33
C GLY A 87 -1.57 -4.45 17.67
#